data_AF-A0A7Y7BGH0-F1
#
_entry.id   AF-A0A7Y7BGH0-F1
#
_cell.length_a   1.000
_cell.length_b   1.000
_cell.length_c   1.000
_cell.angle_alpha   90.00
_cell.angle_beta   90.00
_cell.angle_gamma   90.00
#
_symmetry.space_group_name_H-M   'P 1'
#
loop_
_entity.id
_entity.type
_entity.pdbx_description
1 polymer ?
#
loop_
_entity_poly.entity_id
_entity_poly.type
_entity_poly.pdbx_seq_one_letter_code
_entity_poly.pdbx_strand_id
1 'polypeptide(L)' 'MKQKAKILILDDDNYVLLSLRILLEQHYTDVRGINNPSQLESTLEENEFDIVVLDMNFTAGDTSGKDGLRYLQQIKKANP' A
#
# COMPACT_ATOMS: atom_id res chain seq x y z
N MET A 1 -18.31 -4.84 -14.74
CA MET A 1 -18.37 -3.77 -13.74
C MET A 1 -17.21 -3.96 -12.76
N LYS A 2 -16.61 -2.89 -12.25
CA LYS A 2 -15.53 -2.99 -11.26
C LYS A 2 -16.09 -3.44 -9.90
N GLN A 3 -15.31 -4.20 -9.13
CA GLN A 3 -15.62 -4.58 -7.76
C GLN A 3 -15.44 -3.38 -6.82
N LYS A 4 -16.34 -3.23 -5.85
CA LYS A 4 -16.26 -2.15 -4.86
C LYS A 4 -15.30 -2.56 -3.74
N ALA A 5 -14.06 -2.10 -3.85
CA ALA A 5 -13.03 -2.23 -2.83
C ALA A 5 -12.06 -1.04 -2.94
N LYS A 6 -11.46 -0.68 -1.80
CA LYS A 6 -10.41 0.33 -1.65
C LYS A 6 -9.09 -0.37 -1.37
N ILE A 7 -8.15 -0.26 -2.30
CA ILE A 7 -6.83 -0.90 -2.21
C ILE A 7 -5.77 0.16 -1.97
N LEU A 8 -4.96 -0.04 -0.93
CA LEU A 8 -3.74 0.73 -0.69
C LEU A 8 -2.53 -0.08 -1.13
N ILE A 9 -1.60 0.54 -1.83
CA ILE A 9 -0.33 -0.07 -2.27
C ILE A 9 0.83 0.74 -1.68
N LEU A 10 1.75 0.06 -0.99
CA LEU A 10 2.99 0.62 -0.45
C LEU A 10 4.18 -0.03 -1.14
N ASP A 11 4.93 0.76 -1.90
CA ASP A 11 6.15 0.36 -2.59
C ASP A 11 6.99 1.61 -2.89
N ASP A 12 8.31 1.59 -2.68
CA ASP A 12 9.17 2.75 -2.95
C ASP A 12 9.45 2.96 -4.45
N ASP A 13 9.21 1.93 -5.27
CA ASP A 13 9.38 1.98 -6.72
C ASP A 13 8.10 2.50 -7.42
N ASN A 14 8.22 3.69 -8.00
CA ASN A 14 7.14 4.32 -8.77
C ASN A 14 6.69 3.49 -9.99
N TYR A 15 7.58 2.69 -10.59
CA TYR A 15 7.22 1.83 -11.72
C TYR A 15 6.39 0.63 -11.27
N VAL A 16 6.68 0.07 -10.09
CA VAL A 16 5.86 -0.99 -9.49
C VAL A 16 4.50 -0.44 -9.10
N LEU A 17 4.45 0.72 -8.43
CA LEU A 17 3.19 1.40 -8.10
C LEU A 17 2.34 1.68 -9.35
N LEU A 18 2.94 2.25 -10.41
CA LEU A 18 2.22 2.55 -11.64
C LEU A 18 1.65 1.28 -12.28
N SER A 19 2.46 0.23 -12.35
CA SER A 19 2.05 -1.05 -12.94
C SER A 19 0.90 -1.70 -12.18
N LEU A 20 1.00 -1.77 -10.85
CA LEU A 20 -0.05 -2.31 -9.99
C LEU A 20 -1.32 -1.46 -10.04
N ARG A 21 -1.21 -0.13 -10.08
CA ARG A 21 -2.36 0.75 -10.22
C ARG A 21 -3.08 0.53 -11.54
N ILE A 22 -2.36 0.54 -12.67
CA ILE A 22 -2.96 0.30 -13.99
C ILE A 22 -3.70 -1.04 -14.01
N LEU A 23 -3.09 -2.10 -13.44
CA LEU A 23 -3.70 -3.42 -13.36
C LEU A 23 -4.97 -3.41 -12.49
N LEU A 24 -4.87 -2.92 -11.25
CA LEU A 24 -5.96 -3.02 -10.27
C LEU A 24 -7.10 -2.05 -10.56
N GLU A 25 -6.82 -0.87 -11.12
CA GLU A 25 -7.85 0.10 -11.51
C GLU A 25 -8.76 -0.48 -12.62
N GLN A 26 -8.37 -1.52 -13.37
CA GLN A 26 -9.28 -2.21 -14.29
C GLN A 26 -10.36 -3.05 -13.57
N HIS A 27 -10.08 -3.48 -12.33
CA HIS A 27 -10.90 -4.40 -11.58
C HIS A 27 -11.61 -3.77 -10.38
N TYR A 28 -11.04 -2.73 -9.77
CA TYR A 28 -11.51 -2.15 -8.51
C TYR A 28 -11.85 -0.66 -8.62
N THR A 29 -12.75 -0.21 -7.76
CA THR A 29 -13.26 1.17 -7.79
C THR A 29 -12.28 2.21 -7.26
N ASP A 30 -11.39 1.84 -6.36
CA ASP A 30 -10.48 2.78 -5.68
C ASP A 30 -9.14 2.09 -5.39
N VAL A 31 -8.07 2.63 -5.97
CA VAL A 31 -6.72 2.11 -5.84
C VAL A 31 -5.77 3.29 -5.61
N ARG A 32 -5.14 3.32 -4.44
CA ARG A 32 -4.21 4.37 -4.04
C ARG A 32 -2.83 3.76 -3.84
N GLY A 33 -1.81 4.36 -4.46
CA GLY A 33 -0.41 4.01 -4.22
C GLY A 33 0.29 5.12 -3.47
N ILE A 34 1.12 4.77 -2.48
CA ILE A 34 2.03 5.69 -1.82
C ILE A 34 3.46 5.13 -1.92
N ASN A 35 4.41 6.01 -2.23
CA ASN A 35 5.83 5.69 -2.33
C ASN A 35 6.65 6.20 -1.15
N ASN A 36 6.00 6.90 -0.22
CA ASN A 36 6.64 7.46 0.94
C ASN A 36 5.91 6.99 2.21
N PRO A 37 6.60 6.26 3.10
CA PRO A 37 5.99 5.73 4.32
C PRO A 37 5.50 6.80 5.28
N SER A 38 6.04 8.02 5.21
CA SER A 38 5.54 9.15 6.01
C SER A 38 4.08 9.50 5.69
N GLN A 39 3.56 9.06 4.53
CA GLN A 39 2.17 9.25 4.14
C GLN A 39 1.25 8.14 4.66
N LEU A 40 1.80 7.06 5.24
CA LEU A 40 1.01 5.88 5.63
C LEU A 40 -0.03 6.24 6.70
N GLU A 41 0.40 6.89 7.78
CA GLU A 41 -0.50 7.23 8.89
C GLU A 41 -1.64 8.13 8.44
N SER A 42 -1.34 9.26 7.78
CA SER A 42 -2.38 10.15 7.28
C SER A 42 -3.29 9.49 6.24
N THR A 43 -2.75 8.63 5.38
CA THR A 43 -3.55 7.92 4.38
C THR A 43 -4.53 6.96 5.02
N LEU A 44 -4.11 6.21 6.04
CA LEU A 44 -4.96 5.29 6.81
C LEU A 44 -6.01 6.02 7.65
N GLU A 45 -5.72 7.21 8.17
CA GLU A 45 -6.68 8.03 8.93
C GLU A 45 -7.75 8.67 8.03
N GLU A 46 -7.37 9.11 6.82
CA GLU A 46 -8.28 9.74 5.88
C GLU A 46 -9.26 8.75 5.23
N ASN A 47 -8.87 7.47 5.12
CA ASN A 47 -9.61 6.47 4.34
C ASN A 47 -9.56 5.08 4.98
N GLU A 48 -10.71 4.43 5.08
CA GLU A 48 -10.77 2.98 5.33
C GLU A 48 -10.38 2.23 4.04
N PHE A 49 -9.38 1.35 4.13
CA PHE A 49 -8.97 0.45 3.05
C PHE A 49 -9.38 -0.98 3.38
N ASP A 50 -9.88 -1.71 2.37
CA ASP A 50 -10.27 -3.11 2.50
C ASP A 50 -9.04 -4.04 2.41
N ILE A 51 -8.05 -3.65 1.60
CA ILE A 51 -6.85 -4.44 1.32
C ILE A 51 -5.64 -3.51 1.26
N VAL A 52 -4.52 -3.96 1.85
CA VAL A 52 -3.22 -3.33 1.70
C VAL A 52 -2.27 -4.30 0.99
N VAL A 53 -1.67 -3.85 -0.10
CA VAL A 53 -0.54 -4.48 -0.77
C VAL A 53 0.72 -3.79 -0.28
N LEU A 54 1.60 -4.55 0.37
CA LEU A 54 2.79 -4.01 1.05
C LEU A 54 4.03 -4.70 0.51
N ASP A 55 4.96 -3.93 -0.04
CA ASP A 55 6.31 -4.42 -0.28
C ASP A 55 7.06 -4.63 1.05
N MET A 56 7.73 -5.77 1.14
CA MET A 56 8.53 -6.14 2.32
C MET A 56 9.87 -5.41 2.36
N ASN A 57 10.42 -5.07 1.20
CA ASN A 57 11.77 -4.54 1.03
C ASN A 57 11.75 -3.07 0.57
N PHE A 58 10.93 -2.27 1.23
CA PHE A 58 10.68 -0.86 0.94
C PHE A 58 11.96 0.01 0.82
N THR A 59 13.08 -0.44 1.39
CA THR A 59 14.37 0.22 1.19
C THR A 59 15.20 -0.59 0.20
N ALA A 60 15.44 -0.04 -0.99
CA ALA A 60 16.25 -0.68 -2.03
C ALA A 60 17.59 -1.25 -1.51
N GLY A 61 17.78 -2.56 -1.68
CA GLY A 61 18.99 -3.28 -1.28
C GLY A 61 18.91 -3.92 0.12
N ASP A 62 17.90 -3.60 0.93
CA ASP A 62 17.58 -4.37 2.14
C ASP A 62 16.69 -5.57 1.76
N THR A 63 17.06 -6.76 2.23
CA THR A 63 16.30 -8.01 2.01
C THR A 63 15.82 -8.63 3.32
N SER A 64 16.01 -7.92 4.43
CA SER A 64 15.65 -8.40 5.76
C SER A 64 14.15 -8.35 6.05
N GLY A 65 13.37 -7.60 5.24
CA GLY A 65 11.93 -7.44 5.42
C GLY A 65 11.52 -6.62 6.65
N LYS A 66 12.47 -5.99 7.37
CA LYS A 66 12.21 -5.28 8.62
C LYS A 66 11.28 -4.09 8.44
N ASP A 67 11.45 -3.34 7.36
CA ASP A 67 10.58 -2.21 7.05
C ASP A 67 9.15 -2.66 6.77
N GLY A 68 8.95 -3.68 5.94
CA GLY A 68 7.64 -4.28 5.71
C GLY A 68 6.96 -4.73 7.02
N LEU A 69 7.69 -5.41 7.90
CA LEU A 69 7.15 -5.82 9.20
C LEU A 69 6.77 -4.61 10.09
N ARG A 70 7.56 -3.55 10.07
CA ARG A 70 7.27 -2.31 10.81
C ARG A 70 5.99 -1.64 10.27
N TYR A 71 5.84 -1.51 8.96
CA TYR A 71 4.64 -0.93 8.35
C TYR A 71 3.41 -1.80 8.59
N LEU A 72 3.54 -3.13 8.50
CA LEU A 72 2.47 -4.05 8.83
C LEU A 72 1.97 -3.87 10.28
N GLN A 73 2.88 -3.67 11.23
CA GLN A 73 2.51 -3.36 12.61
C GLN A 73 1.79 -2.02 12.75
N GLN A 74 2.19 -0.99 11.98
CA GLN A 74 1.50 0.30 11.97
C GLN A 74 0.08 0.17 11.39
N ILE A 75 -0.07 -0.52 10.26
CA ILE A 75 -1.37 -0.78 9.62
C ILE A 75 -2.32 -1.50 10.58
N LYS A 76 -1.85 -2.58 11.22
CA LYS A 76 -2.65 -3.35 12.20
C LYS A 76 -3.00 -2.55 13.45
N LYS A 77 -2.21 -1.55 13.84
CA LYS A 77 -2.55 -0.67 14.97
C LYS A 77 -3.64 0.33 14.59
N ALA A 78 -3.60 0.84 13.36
CA ALA A 78 -4.62 1.76 12.85
C ALA A 78 -5.96 1.04 12.58
N ASN A 79 -5.92 -0.23 12.19
CA ASN A 79 -7.10 -1.04 11.90
C ASN A 79 -6.93 -2.47 12.46
N PRO A 80 -7.27 -2.71 13.75
CA PRO A 80 -7.09 -4.00 14.44
C PRO A 80 -7.98 -5.13 13.90
#